data_AF-A0A497JZ39-F1
#
_entry.id   AF-A0A497JZ39-F1
#
_cell.length_a   1.000
_cell.length_b   1.000
_cell.length_c   1.000
_cell.angle_alpha   90.00
_cell.angle_beta   90.00
_cell.angle_gamma   90.00
#
_symmetry.space_group_name_H-M   'P 1'
#
loop_
_entity.id
_entity.type
_entity.pdbx_description
1 polymer ?
#
loop_
_entity_poly.entity_id
_entity_poly.type
_entity_poly.pdbx_seq_one_letter_code
_entity_poly.pdbx_strand_id
1 'polypeptide(L)'
;MKLVIISSSQLKTPPDNYGGLELICYYLARELAKKSHEIYLVATKGSKADGYELIETIEPQTGVFEDWRARDERAYKIWRPKVEEILDDETVLIDHSWYKY
;
A
#
# COMPACT_ATOMS: atom_id res chain seq x y z
N MET A 1 13.64 8.15 -9.33
CA MET A 1 12.70 8.76 -8.38
C MET A 1 12.28 7.69 -7.42
N LYS A 2 12.21 8.03 -6.13
CA LYS A 2 11.70 7.18 -5.08
C LYS A 2 10.23 7.47 -4.86
N LEU A 3 9.39 6.43 -4.83
CA LEU A 3 7.97 6.57 -4.54
C LEU A 3 7.54 5.58 -3.47
N VAL A 4 6.69 6.06 -2.57
CA VAL A 4 5.96 5.23 -1.63
C VAL A 4 4.48 5.33 -1.99
N ILE A 5 3.86 4.20 -2.31
CA ILE A 5 2.44 4.11 -2.66
C ILE A 5 1.75 3.38 -1.53
N ILE A 6 0.85 4.06 -0.82
CA ILE A 6 0.07 3.48 0.27
C ILE A 6 -1.30 3.09 -0.29
N SER A 7 -1.53 1.79 -0.42
CA SER A 7 -2.82 1.23 -0.81
C SER A 7 -3.80 1.21 0.36
N SER A 8 -5.03 0.76 0.12
CA SER A 8 -6.00 0.62 1.21
C SER A 8 -5.61 -0.51 2.17
N SER A 9 -6.06 -0.40 3.42
CA SER A 9 -5.96 -1.43 4.45
C SER A 9 -7.04 -2.52 4.36
N GLN A 10 -7.84 -2.51 3.28
CA GLN A 10 -9.04 -3.34 3.16
C GLN A 10 -8.79 -4.62 2.36
N LEU A 11 -8.21 -4.52 1.18
CA LEU A 11 -8.02 -5.66 0.27
C LEU A 11 -6.55 -5.89 -0.04
N LYS A 12 -6.23 -7.07 -0.61
CA LYS A 12 -4.91 -7.32 -1.19
C LYS A 12 -4.67 -6.41 -2.39
N THR A 13 -3.39 -6.18 -2.69
CA THR A 13 -2.96 -5.39 -3.84
C THR A 13 -2.05 -6.26 -4.73
N PRO A 14 -2.51 -6.74 -5.89
CA PRO A 14 -3.84 -6.56 -6.47
C PRO A 14 -4.91 -7.38 -5.71
N PRO A 15 -6.21 -7.02 -5.85
CA PRO A 15 -7.28 -7.70 -5.14
C PRO A 15 -7.63 -9.03 -5.81
N ASP A 16 -8.08 -9.99 -5.00
CA ASP A 16 -8.54 -11.30 -5.50
C ASP A 16 -9.88 -11.20 -6.26
N ASN A 17 -10.69 -10.17 -5.95
CA ASN A 17 -12.00 -9.90 -6.54
C ASN A 17 -12.15 -8.40 -6.87
N TYR A 18 -13.35 -7.83 -6.70
CA TYR A 18 -13.59 -6.40 -6.93
C TYR A 18 -12.77 -5.52 -5.98
N GLY A 19 -11.90 -4.69 -6.54
CA GLY A 19 -11.15 -3.64 -5.85
C GLY A 19 -10.48 -2.70 -6.86
N GLY A 20 -11.09 -1.54 -7.10
CA GLY A 20 -10.58 -0.60 -8.10
C GLY A 20 -9.30 0.09 -7.64
N LEU A 21 -9.27 0.52 -6.38
CA LEU A 21 -8.16 1.24 -5.80
C LEU A 21 -6.90 0.37 -5.75
N GLU A 22 -7.02 -0.85 -5.22
CA GLU A 22 -5.91 -1.77 -5.09
C GLU A 22 -5.35 -2.17 -6.46
N LEU A 23 -6.22 -2.32 -7.47
CA LEU A 23 -5.79 -2.61 -8.83
C LEU A 23 -5.00 -1.44 -9.44
N ILE A 24 -5.43 -0.19 -9.20
CA ILE A 24 -4.70 1.00 -9.65
C ILE A 24 -3.34 1.11 -8.94
N CYS A 25 -3.30 0.94 -7.62
CA CYS A 25 -2.04 0.94 -6.86
C CYS A 25 -1.05 -0.12 -7.38
N TYR A 26 -1.54 -1.34 -7.64
CA TYR A 26 -0.72 -2.42 -8.19
C TYR A 26 -0.12 -2.04 -9.55
N TYR A 27 -0.94 -1.61 -10.50
CA TYR A 27 -0.46 -1.26 -11.83
C TYR A 27 0.45 -0.03 -11.81
N LEU A 28 0.13 0.97 -10.98
CA LEU A 28 0.99 2.14 -10.82
C LEU A 28 2.37 1.75 -10.31
N ALA A 29 2.44 0.96 -9.24
CA ALA A 29 3.70 0.49 -8.67
C ALA A 29 4.50 -0.32 -9.70
N ARG A 30 3.85 -1.30 -10.36
CA ARG A 30 4.50 -2.17 -11.35
C ARG A 30 5.01 -1.41 -12.56
N GLU A 31 4.20 -0.53 -13.15
CA GLU A 31 4.59 0.17 -14.37
C GLU A 31 5.66 1.24 -14.10
N LEU A 32 5.68 1.85 -12.91
CA LEU A 32 6.76 2.75 -12.50
C LEU A 32 8.05 1.98 -12.19
N ALA A 33 7.96 0.83 -11.53
CA ALA A 33 9.12 -0.04 -11.31
C ALA A 33 9.82 -0.42 -12.63
N LYS A 34 9.05 -0.77 -13.67
CA LYS A 34 9.58 -1.04 -15.02
C LYS A 34 10.32 0.15 -15.65
N LYS A 35 10.06 1.37 -15.20
CA LYS A 35 10.74 2.60 -15.63
C LYS A 35 11.97 2.93 -14.78
N SER A 36 12.48 1.97 -14.00
CA SER A 36 13.65 2.12 -13.13
C SER A 36 13.46 3.15 -12.01
N HIS A 37 12.21 3.34 -11.57
CA HIS A 37 11.93 4.06 -10.33
C HIS A 37 12.08 3.11 -9.13
N GLU A 38 12.49 3.65 -7.98
CA GLU A 38 12.54 2.93 -6.72
C GLU A 38 11.16 3.02 -6.07
N ILE A 39 10.46 1.89 -5.99
CA ILE A 39 9.06 1.85 -5.60
C ILE A 39 8.89 0.99 -4.35
N TYR A 40 8.18 1.55 -3.39
CA TYR A 40 7.65 0.86 -2.22
C TYR A 40 6.13 0.86 -2.30
N LEU A 41 5.52 -0.32 -2.17
CA LEU A 41 4.08 -0.47 -2.07
C LEU A 41 3.71 -0.93 -0.66
N VAL A 42 2.94 -0.11 0.06
CA VAL A 42 2.33 -0.50 1.33
C VAL A 42 0.97 -1.12 1.06
N ALA A 43 0.77 -2.37 1.48
CA ALA A 43 -0.47 -3.09 1.25
C ALA A 43 -0.78 -4.12 2.34
N THR A 44 -1.96 -4.73 2.28
CA THR A 44 -2.32 -5.84 3.18
C THR A 44 -1.50 -7.09 2.86
N LYS A 45 -1.42 -8.02 3.81
CA LYS A 45 -0.65 -9.25 3.66
C LYS A 45 -1.17 -10.15 2.55
N GLY A 46 -0.25 -10.86 1.90
CA GLY A 46 -0.54 -11.68 0.74
C GLY A 46 -0.74 -10.88 -0.56
N SER A 47 -0.44 -9.58 -0.54
CA SER A 47 -0.31 -8.75 -1.73
C SER A 47 0.88 -9.21 -2.59
N LYS A 48 0.88 -8.86 -3.87
CA LYS A 48 1.96 -9.29 -4.78
C LYS A 48 3.07 -8.25 -4.82
N ALA A 49 4.30 -8.73 -4.95
CA ALA A 49 5.46 -7.91 -5.31
C ALA A 49 5.84 -8.19 -6.78
N ASP A 50 6.05 -7.14 -7.57
CA ASP A 50 6.37 -7.24 -8.99
C ASP A 50 7.27 -6.09 -9.45
N GLY A 51 8.58 -6.24 -9.18
CA GLY A 51 9.60 -5.22 -9.49
C GLY A 51 9.70 -4.07 -8.48
N TYR A 52 8.94 -4.10 -7.39
CA TYR A 52 8.95 -3.12 -6.31
C TYR A 52 9.06 -3.81 -4.94
N GLU A 53 9.41 -3.05 -3.90
CA GLU A 53 9.43 -3.55 -2.53
C GLU A 53 8.03 -3.49 -1.90
N LEU A 54 7.63 -4.56 -1.22
CA LEU A 54 6.32 -4.66 -0.59
C LEU A 54 6.45 -4.51 0.93
N ILE A 55 5.73 -3.53 1.48
CA ILE A 55 5.62 -3.29 2.91
C ILE A 55 4.26 -3.82 3.37
N GLU A 56 4.25 -5.04 3.89
CA GLU A 56 3.02 -5.66 4.37
C GLU A 56 2.57 -5.12 5.72
N THR A 57 1.24 -5.05 5.88
CA THR A 57 0.56 -4.48 7.04
C THR A 57 -0.27 -5.52 7.79
N ILE A 58 -1.59 -5.49 7.64
CA ILE A 58 -2.57 -6.38 8.26
C ILE A 58 -3.11 -7.39 7.26
N GLU A 59 -3.80 -8.42 7.74
CA GLU A 59 -4.56 -9.34 6.88
C GLU A 59 -5.66 -8.57 6.11
N PRO A 60 -6.00 -8.96 4.87
CA PRO A 60 -7.12 -8.37 4.14
C PRO A 60 -8.44 -8.61 4.88
N GLN A 61 -9.43 -7.77 4.61
CA GLN A 61 -10.79 -7.96 5.12
C GLN A 61 -11.36 -9.27 4.57
N THR A 62 -12.16 -9.94 5.40
CA THR A 62 -12.79 -11.22 5.07
C THR A 62 -14.30 -11.10 4.93
N GLY A 63 -14.88 -9.98 5.38
CA GLY A 63 -16.31 -9.69 5.27
C GLY A 63 -16.61 -8.19 5.11
N VAL A 64 -17.87 -7.89 4.81
CA VAL A 64 -18.36 -6.52 4.55
C VAL A 64 -18.73 -5.74 5.83
N PHE A 65 -18.82 -6.42 6.97
CA PHE A 65 -19.20 -5.84 8.27
C PHE A 65 -18.01 -5.68 9.21
N GLU A 66 -16.87 -5.22 8.67
CA GLU A 66 -15.70 -4.90 9.47
C GLU A 66 -15.60 -3.38 9.71
N ASP A 67 -15.10 -2.99 10.88
CA ASP A 67 -14.81 -1.58 11.18
C ASP A 67 -13.59 -1.15 10.37
N TRP A 68 -13.86 -0.55 9.21
CA TRP A 68 -12.87 -0.08 8.26
C TRP A 68 -11.92 0.96 8.88
N ARG A 69 -12.39 1.80 9.80
CA ARG A 69 -11.56 2.81 10.46
C ARG A 69 -10.60 2.20 11.47
N ALA A 70 -11.08 1.29 12.31
CA ALA A 70 -10.23 0.57 13.26
C ALA A 70 -9.20 -0.31 12.54
N ARG A 71 -9.56 -0.89 11.38
CA ARG A 71 -8.62 -1.60 10.51
C ARG A 71 -7.54 -0.67 9.97
N ASP A 72 -7.92 0.49 9.43
CA ASP A 72 -6.95 1.45 8.89
C ASP A 72 -6.01 1.96 9.97
N GLU A 73 -6.50 2.22 11.19
CA GLU A 73 -5.66 2.60 12.32
C GLU A 73 -4.62 1.53 12.68
N ARG A 74 -4.99 0.24 12.65
CA ARG A 74 -4.04 -0.86 12.88
C ARG A 74 -2.99 -0.95 11.78
N ALA A 75 -3.40 -0.77 10.52
CA ALA A 75 -2.47 -0.72 9.40
C ALA A 75 -1.50 0.46 9.56
N TYR A 76 -2.01 1.65 9.86
CA TYR A 76 -1.24 2.87 10.11
C TYR A 76 -0.14 2.67 11.14
N LYS A 77 -0.47 2.08 12.29
CA LYS A 77 0.50 1.78 13.36
C LYS A 77 1.63 0.84 12.93
N ILE A 78 1.43 0.05 11.87
CA ILE A 78 2.44 -0.86 11.32
C ILE A 78 3.27 -0.18 10.23
N TRP A 79 2.62 0.46 9.26
CA TRP A 79 3.34 0.99 8.10
C TRP A 79 3.97 2.35 8.37
N ARG A 80 3.39 3.21 9.22
CA ARG A 80 3.89 4.56 9.49
C ARG A 80 5.38 4.60 9.86
N PRO A 81 5.85 3.86 10.89
CA PRO A 81 7.26 3.90 11.25
C PRO A 81 8.17 3.34 10.15
N LYS A 82 7.73 2.32 9.40
CA LYS A 82 8.50 1.76 8.28
C LYS A 82 8.64 2.75 7.13
N VAL A 83 7.58 3.49 6.82
CA VAL A 83 7.59 4.53 5.79
C VAL A 83 8.47 5.70 6.21
N GLU A 84 8.44 6.10 7.49
CA GLU A 84 9.33 7.13 8.04
C GLU A 84 10.83 6.80 7.85
N GLU A 85 11.21 5.52 7.93
CA GLU A 85 12.60 5.08 7.71
C GLU A 85 13.05 5.19 6.23
N ILE A 86 12.10 5.24 5.29
CA ILE A 86 12.37 5.20 3.84
C ILE A 86 12.33 6.60 3.23
N LEU A 87 11.52 7.49 3.80
CA LEU A 87 11.27 8.82 3.26
C LEU A 87 12.49 9.74 3.35
N ASP A 88 12.67 10.49 2.27
CA ASP A 88 13.60 11.60 2.16
C ASP A 88 12.94 12.76 1.40
N ASP A 89 13.66 13.88 1.27
CA ASP A 89 13.15 15.10 0.64
C ASP A 89 12.79 14.94 -0.85
N GLU A 90 13.26 13.87 -1.51
CA GLU A 90 12.99 13.59 -2.92
C GLU A 90 11.89 12.53 -3.13
N THR A 91 11.35 11.98 -2.05
CA THR A 91 10.36 10.90 -2.14
C THR A 91 8.97 11.45 -2.48
N VAL A 92 8.35 10.88 -3.51
CA VAL A 92 6.94 11.17 -3.82
C VAL A 92 6.05 10.17 -3.09
N LEU A 93 5.18 10.68 -2.22
CA LEU A 93 4.21 9.88 -1.49
C LEU A 93 2.83 9.92 -2.15
N ILE A 94 2.25 8.75 -2.41
CA ILE A 94 0.88 8.61 -2.90
C ILE A 94 0.08 7.86 -1.85
N ASP A 95 -0.79 8.59 -1.12
CA ASP A 95 -1.44 8.07 0.08
C ASP A 95 -2.95 7.91 -0.06
N HIS A 96 -3.39 6.65 -0.20
CA HIS A 96 -4.80 6.27 -0.21
C HIS A 96 -5.32 5.72 1.11
N SER A 97 -4.52 5.73 2.18
CA SER A 97 -4.99 5.38 3.52
C SER A 97 -5.97 6.43 4.05
N TRP A 98 -6.70 6.10 5.11
CA TRP A 98 -7.60 7.05 5.77
C TRP A 98 -6.86 7.84 6.85
N TYR A 99 -5.97 7.17 7.59
CA TYR A 99 -5.00 7.79 8.48
C TYR A 99 -3.82 8.29 7.66
N LYS A 100 -3.95 9.52 7.17
CA LYS A 100 -2.97 10.16 6.29
C LYS A 100 -1.56 10.24 6.89
N TYR A 101 -0.56 10.20 6.01
CA TYR A 101 0.82 10.53 6.36
C TYR A 101 0.99 11.99 6.80
#